data_AF-A0A9D6KFX3-F1
#
_entry.id   AF-A0A9D6KFX3-F1
#
_cell.length_a   1.000
_cell.length_b   1.000
_cell.length_c   1.000
_cell.angle_alpha   90.00
_cell.angle_beta   90.00
_cell.angle_gamma   90.00
#
_symmetry.space_group_name_H-M   'P 1'
#
loop_
_entity.id
_entity.type
_entity.pdbx_description
1 polymer ?
#
loop_
_entity_poly.entity_id
_entity_poly.type
_entity_poly.pdbx_seq_one_letter_code
_entity_poly.pdbx_strand_id
1 'polypeptide(L)'
;MEGAVPQDGVTVYEGSALTRANFAEFLVQAYMGSGDRLGKGLRWSRYLWRAYLDFNRTLHGFRGCEDKADRLHSSAAWIEDRIIHLGASPPTAESVFDDWHLETRRGVEDRMGSWGKSQTMRPGQSQKWVNMSLKYIYTASALGVAEDFAVAASGYKYAHLPLDKSVLAELSRKGCDLAGKWIVRWSSLDEAAYDSIQVWSREYLANGKSLLDLDWSLWNRSGVSNYEDHEAVRGVPIAGRVR
;
A
#
# COMPACT_ATOMS: atom_id res chain seq x y z
N MET A 1 15.62 -22.87 19.60
CA MET A 1 15.92 -23.28 18.22
C MET A 1 15.84 -22.04 17.36
N GLU A 2 16.99 -21.41 17.12
CA GLU A 2 17.10 -20.28 16.19
C GLU A 2 16.89 -20.81 14.76
N GLY A 3 15.80 -20.38 14.11
CA GLY A 3 15.58 -20.66 12.71
C GLY A 3 16.56 -19.86 11.88
N ALA A 4 17.61 -20.52 11.37
CA ALA A 4 18.54 -19.92 10.44
C ALA A 4 17.78 -19.39 9.22
N VAL A 5 17.90 -18.08 8.96
CA VAL A 5 17.48 -17.47 7.70
C VAL A 5 18.30 -18.13 6.60
N PRO A 6 17.69 -18.84 5.62
CA PRO A 6 18.46 -19.46 4.54
C PRO A 6 19.21 -18.39 3.76
N GLN A 7 20.53 -18.55 3.63
CA GLN A 7 21.36 -17.64 2.84
C GLN A 7 20.93 -17.62 1.38
N ASP A 8 20.99 -16.44 0.76
CA ASP A 8 20.78 -16.26 -0.68
C ASP A 8 21.74 -17.17 -1.47
N GLY A 9 21.19 -17.93 -2.42
CA GLY A 9 21.95 -18.86 -3.27
C GLY A 9 21.79 -20.36 -2.96
N VAL A 10 21.08 -20.73 -1.88
CA VAL A 10 20.79 -22.15 -1.60
C VAL A 10 19.61 -22.63 -2.45
N THR A 11 19.81 -23.72 -3.18
CA THR A 11 18.76 -24.41 -3.94
C THR A 11 17.66 -24.91 -3.00
N VAL A 12 16.40 -24.64 -3.31
CA VAL A 12 15.27 -24.91 -2.40
C VAL A 12 14.93 -26.39 -2.32
N TYR A 13 15.12 -27.11 -3.41
CA TYR A 13 14.75 -28.52 -3.55
C TYR A 13 15.96 -29.31 -4.06
N GLU A 14 16.12 -30.54 -3.56
CA GLU A 14 17.13 -31.47 -4.05
C GLU A 14 16.97 -31.69 -5.57
N GLY A 15 18.07 -31.63 -6.31
CA GLY A 15 18.09 -31.74 -7.77
C GLY A 15 17.61 -30.50 -8.53
N SER A 16 17.22 -29.42 -7.86
CA SER A 16 16.82 -28.16 -8.49
C SER A 16 17.99 -27.19 -8.62
N ALA A 17 18.10 -26.49 -9.75
CA ALA A 17 19.00 -25.34 -9.91
C ALA A 17 18.37 -24.02 -9.40
N LEU A 18 17.10 -24.05 -8.97
CA LEU A 18 16.35 -22.85 -8.58
C LEU A 18 16.54 -22.50 -7.09
N THR A 19 16.80 -21.23 -6.85
CA THR A 19 16.94 -20.60 -5.53
C THR A 19 15.61 -20.00 -5.07
N ARG A 20 15.51 -19.60 -3.79
CA ARG A 20 14.36 -18.85 -3.27
C ARG A 20 14.06 -17.59 -4.09
N ALA A 21 15.09 -16.89 -4.55
CA ALA A 21 14.95 -15.69 -5.38
C ALA A 21 14.24 -16.02 -6.71
N ASN A 22 14.54 -17.17 -7.33
CA ASN A 22 13.84 -17.58 -8.56
C ASN A 22 12.35 -17.83 -8.32
N PHE A 23 11.98 -18.45 -7.21
CA PHE A 23 10.57 -18.65 -6.85
C PHE A 23 9.87 -17.34 -6.48
N ALA A 24 10.56 -16.43 -5.79
CA ALA A 24 10.04 -15.10 -5.49
C ALA A 24 9.78 -14.30 -6.78
N GLU A 25 10.73 -14.32 -7.73
CA GLU A 25 10.59 -13.67 -9.04
C GLU A 25 9.39 -14.25 -9.79
N PHE A 26 9.23 -15.58 -9.80
CA PHE A 26 8.07 -16.23 -10.40
C PHE A 26 6.75 -15.76 -9.78
N LEU A 27 6.64 -15.72 -8.44
CA LEU A 27 5.42 -15.27 -7.78
C LEU A 27 5.13 -13.79 -8.06
N VAL A 28 6.17 -12.94 -8.05
CA VAL A 28 6.03 -11.52 -8.41
C VAL A 28 5.62 -11.36 -9.86
N GLN A 29 6.22 -12.10 -10.79
CA GLN A 29 5.85 -12.06 -12.21
C GLN A 29 4.43 -12.58 -12.45
N ALA A 30 4.02 -13.66 -11.77
CA ALA A 30 2.67 -14.21 -11.87
C ALA A 30 1.61 -13.22 -11.33
N TYR A 31 1.93 -12.52 -10.24
CA TYR A 31 1.00 -11.57 -9.61
C TYR A 31 0.98 -10.20 -10.29
N MET A 32 2.15 -9.61 -10.57
CA MET A 32 2.29 -8.28 -11.18
C MET A 32 2.10 -8.32 -12.70
N GLY A 33 2.28 -9.49 -13.32
CA GLY A 33 2.29 -9.67 -14.76
C GLY A 33 3.61 -9.25 -15.42
N SER A 34 3.71 -9.52 -16.71
CA SER A 34 4.83 -9.12 -17.56
C SER A 34 4.45 -7.97 -18.48
N GLY A 35 5.41 -7.04 -18.68
CA GLY A 35 5.35 -6.02 -19.71
C GLY A 35 4.88 -4.65 -19.25
N ASP A 36 4.94 -3.71 -20.19
CA ASP A 36 4.64 -2.31 -19.94
C ASP A 36 3.17 -1.99 -20.24
N ARG A 37 2.35 -1.98 -19.19
CA ARG A 37 0.90 -1.75 -19.29
C ARG A 37 0.51 -0.28 -19.18
N LEU A 38 1.43 0.54 -18.69
CA LEU A 38 1.24 1.97 -18.50
C LEU A 38 2.01 2.81 -19.53
N GLY A 39 2.67 2.18 -20.50
CA GLY A 39 3.40 2.87 -21.57
C GLY A 39 4.90 2.92 -21.29
N LYS A 40 5.69 2.87 -22.37
CA LYS A 40 7.16 2.71 -22.34
C LYS A 40 7.85 3.70 -21.40
N GLY A 41 8.85 3.20 -20.67
CA GLY A 41 9.83 4.03 -19.96
C GLY A 41 9.64 4.11 -18.45
N LEU A 42 8.62 3.45 -17.90
CA LEU A 42 8.39 3.40 -16.45
C LEU A 42 9.10 2.20 -15.82
N ARG A 43 10.05 2.46 -14.92
CA ARG A 43 10.82 1.44 -14.18
C ARG A 43 9.91 0.50 -13.39
N TRP A 44 8.89 1.06 -12.74
CA TRP A 44 7.99 0.31 -11.86
C TRP A 44 6.60 0.09 -12.48
N SER A 45 6.48 0.13 -13.81
CA SER A 45 5.23 0.00 -14.57
C SER A 45 4.34 -1.14 -14.06
N ARG A 46 4.89 -2.33 -13.80
CA ARG A 46 4.12 -3.50 -13.34
C ARG A 46 3.48 -3.30 -11.95
N TYR A 47 4.18 -2.64 -11.04
CA TYR A 47 3.71 -2.38 -9.68
C TYR A 47 2.64 -1.28 -9.67
N LEU A 48 2.89 -0.20 -10.43
CA LEU A 48 1.95 0.90 -10.62
C LEU A 48 0.66 0.43 -11.30
N TRP A 49 0.78 -0.45 -12.30
CA TRP A 49 -0.35 -1.06 -12.98
C TRP A 49 -1.15 -1.95 -12.05
N ARG A 50 -0.48 -2.81 -11.27
CA ARG A 50 -1.17 -3.66 -10.31
C ARG A 50 -1.93 -2.85 -9.26
N ALA A 51 -1.30 -1.80 -8.73
CA ALA A 51 -1.95 -0.87 -7.81
C ALA A 51 -3.17 -0.17 -8.42
N TYR A 52 -3.11 0.19 -9.71
CA TYR A 52 -4.27 0.72 -10.44
C TYR A 52 -5.44 -0.26 -10.49
N LEU A 53 -5.18 -1.54 -10.76
CA LEU A 53 -6.22 -2.57 -10.81
C LEU A 53 -6.97 -2.74 -9.48
N ASP A 54 -6.34 -2.45 -8.33
CA ASP A 54 -6.95 -2.60 -7.01
C ASP A 54 -8.13 -1.64 -6.78
N PHE A 55 -8.15 -0.49 -7.46
CA PHE A 55 -9.21 0.52 -7.31
C PHE A 55 -9.95 0.88 -8.60
N ASN A 56 -9.48 0.47 -9.78
CA ASN A 56 -10.05 0.92 -11.06
C ASN A 56 -11.57 0.67 -11.20
N ARG A 57 -12.10 -0.37 -10.55
CA ARG A 57 -13.53 -0.70 -10.50
C ARG A 57 -14.39 0.38 -9.85
N THR A 58 -13.76 1.30 -9.12
CA THR A 58 -14.41 2.44 -8.45
C THR A 58 -14.38 3.71 -9.33
N LEU A 59 -13.60 3.72 -10.41
CA LEU A 59 -13.55 4.80 -11.40
C LEU A 59 -14.68 4.61 -12.42
N HIS A 60 -15.92 4.77 -11.97
CA HIS A 60 -17.09 4.70 -12.85
C HIS A 60 -16.91 5.63 -14.05
N GLY A 61 -17.34 5.22 -15.25
CA GLY A 61 -17.23 6.04 -16.47
C GLY A 61 -15.83 6.18 -17.07
N PHE A 62 -14.75 6.03 -16.29
CA PHE A 62 -13.38 6.28 -16.75
C PHE A 62 -12.92 5.32 -17.86
N ARG A 63 -13.51 4.12 -17.95
CA ARG A 63 -13.22 3.16 -19.02
C ARG A 63 -13.51 3.73 -20.42
N GLY A 64 -14.49 4.65 -20.54
CA GLY A 64 -14.90 5.24 -21.79
C GLY A 64 -14.18 6.55 -22.17
N CYS A 65 -13.17 6.97 -21.39
CA CYS A 65 -12.38 8.16 -21.72
C CYS A 65 -11.49 7.89 -22.95
N GLU A 66 -11.55 8.79 -23.94
CA GLU A 66 -10.75 8.69 -25.17
C GLU A 66 -9.25 8.79 -24.87
N ASP A 67 -8.86 9.69 -23.97
CA ASP A 67 -7.48 9.97 -23.53
C ASP A 67 -7.07 9.14 -22.30
N LYS A 68 -7.79 8.06 -22.01
CA LYS A 68 -7.55 7.21 -20.83
C LYS A 68 -6.08 6.75 -20.73
N ALA A 69 -5.52 6.28 -21.84
CA ALA A 69 -4.17 5.73 -21.86
C ALA A 69 -3.13 6.80 -21.47
N ASP A 70 -3.26 8.01 -22.02
CA ASP A 70 -2.37 9.14 -21.76
C ASP A 70 -2.49 9.63 -20.31
N ARG A 71 -3.72 9.71 -19.78
CA ARG A 71 -3.95 10.06 -18.37
C ARG A 71 -3.33 9.03 -17.43
N LEU A 72 -3.54 7.74 -17.70
CA LEU A 72 -2.95 6.67 -16.90
C LEU A 72 -1.42 6.68 -16.95
N HIS A 73 -0.84 6.87 -18.15
CA HIS A 73 0.60 6.99 -18.31
C HIS A 73 1.14 8.21 -17.55
N SER A 74 0.55 9.38 -17.74
CA SER A 74 0.97 10.63 -17.08
C SER A 74 0.86 10.54 -15.56
N SER A 75 -0.23 10.00 -15.03
CA SER A 75 -0.41 9.78 -13.59
C SER A 75 0.59 8.76 -13.03
N ALA A 76 0.87 7.68 -13.76
CA ALA A 76 1.87 6.70 -13.34
C ALA A 76 3.29 7.26 -13.39
N ALA A 77 3.63 8.00 -14.44
CA ALA A 77 4.91 8.70 -14.56
C ALA A 77 5.13 9.70 -13.42
N TRP A 78 4.07 10.41 -13.02
CA TRP A 78 4.10 11.26 -11.84
C TRP A 78 4.38 10.48 -10.56
N ILE A 79 3.68 9.36 -10.32
CA ILE A 79 3.96 8.54 -9.13
C ILE A 79 5.41 8.05 -9.14
N GLU A 80 5.90 7.56 -10.28
CA GLU A 80 7.29 7.08 -10.41
C GLU A 80 8.31 8.18 -10.10
N ASP A 81 8.15 9.35 -10.72
CA ASP A 81 8.98 10.53 -10.46
C ASP A 81 9.00 10.87 -8.97
N ARG A 82 7.83 10.95 -8.34
CA ARG A 82 7.71 11.23 -6.90
C ARG A 82 8.38 10.17 -6.03
N ILE A 83 8.35 8.90 -6.42
CA ILE A 83 9.06 7.81 -5.71
C ILE A 83 10.57 7.91 -5.91
N ILE A 84 11.05 8.24 -7.11
CA ILE A 84 12.48 8.50 -7.37
C ILE A 84 12.97 9.64 -6.48
N HIS A 85 12.21 10.74 -6.42
CA HIS A 85 12.51 11.87 -5.54
C HIS A 85 12.50 11.50 -4.05
N LEU A 86 11.56 10.67 -3.61
CA LEU A 86 11.52 10.14 -2.24
C LEU A 86 12.77 9.32 -1.91
N GLY A 87 13.26 8.53 -2.88
CA GLY A 87 14.52 7.78 -2.75
C GLY A 87 15.75 8.68 -2.64
N ALA A 88 15.80 9.73 -3.44
CA ALA A 88 16.91 10.69 -3.46
C ALA A 88 16.94 11.64 -2.26
N SER A 89 15.79 11.91 -1.64
CA SER A 89 15.65 12.76 -0.46
C SER A 89 14.69 12.12 0.54
N PRO A 90 15.15 11.12 1.31
CA PRO A 90 14.30 10.40 2.23
C PRO A 90 13.72 11.31 3.33
N PRO A 91 12.46 11.10 3.73
CA PRO A 91 11.83 11.88 4.77
C PRO A 91 12.52 11.64 6.12
N THR A 92 12.73 12.72 6.87
CA THR A 92 13.32 12.68 8.22
C THR A 92 12.29 12.70 9.33
N ALA A 93 11.02 12.98 8.99
CA ALA A 93 9.89 13.03 9.91
C ALA A 93 8.60 12.56 9.21
N GLU A 94 7.61 12.20 10.01
CA GLU A 94 6.30 11.76 9.53
C GLU A 94 5.60 12.85 8.71
N SER A 95 5.60 14.09 9.20
CA SER A 95 4.98 15.22 8.51
C SER A 95 5.58 15.46 7.11
N VAL A 96 6.88 15.23 6.93
CA VAL A 96 7.54 15.35 5.63
C VAL A 96 7.03 14.29 4.65
N PHE A 97 6.75 13.07 5.14
CA PHE A 97 6.13 12.04 4.32
C PHE A 97 4.65 12.36 4.03
N ASP A 98 3.91 12.85 5.04
CA ASP A 98 2.50 13.24 4.88
C ASP A 98 2.36 14.31 3.78
N ASP A 99 3.22 15.33 3.79
CA ASP A 99 3.26 16.39 2.77
C ASP A 99 3.60 15.82 1.39
N TRP A 100 4.65 15.00 1.30
CA TRP A 100 5.01 14.32 0.05
C TRP A 100 3.85 13.48 -0.49
N HIS A 101 3.15 12.77 0.39
CA HIS A 101 2.03 11.90 0.03
C HIS A 101 0.85 12.71 -0.50
N LEU A 102 0.51 13.80 0.19
CA LEU A 102 -0.54 14.73 -0.19
C LEU A 102 -0.27 15.33 -1.57
N GLU A 103 0.93 15.88 -1.79
CA GLU A 103 1.36 16.42 -3.09
C GLU A 103 1.28 15.38 -4.20
N THR A 104 1.75 14.15 -3.90
CA THR A 104 1.75 13.05 -4.86
C THR A 104 0.31 12.69 -5.25
N ARG A 105 -0.60 12.52 -4.28
CA ARG A 105 -2.01 12.23 -4.54
C ARG A 105 -2.70 13.31 -5.36
N ARG A 106 -2.55 14.58 -4.97
CA ARG A 106 -3.15 15.71 -5.71
C ARG A 106 -2.62 15.78 -7.14
N GLY A 107 -1.32 15.56 -7.34
CA GLY A 107 -0.77 15.52 -8.70
C GLY A 107 -1.26 14.33 -9.54
N VAL A 108 -1.65 13.21 -8.93
CA VAL A 108 -2.36 12.11 -9.61
C VAL A 108 -3.78 12.54 -9.96
N GLU A 109 -4.51 13.12 -9.02
CA GLU A 109 -5.89 13.59 -9.21
C GLU A 109 -5.99 14.62 -10.35
N ASP A 110 -5.09 15.60 -10.38
CA ASP A 110 -5.00 16.62 -11.43
C ASP A 110 -4.77 16.01 -12.82
N ARG A 111 -3.84 15.04 -12.93
CA ARG A 111 -3.51 14.37 -14.19
C ARG A 111 -4.61 13.44 -14.68
N MET A 112 -5.32 12.80 -13.75
CA MET A 112 -6.53 12.03 -14.07
C MET A 112 -7.65 12.95 -14.54
N GLY A 113 -7.68 14.18 -14.04
CA GLY A 113 -8.63 15.22 -14.43
C GLY A 113 -10.08 14.84 -14.17
N SER A 114 -10.99 15.52 -14.87
CA SER A 114 -12.41 15.17 -14.86
C SER A 114 -12.80 14.35 -16.08
N TRP A 115 -13.82 13.51 -15.95
CA TRP A 115 -14.38 12.72 -17.04
C TRP A 115 -15.89 12.57 -16.94
N GLY A 116 -16.53 12.24 -18.07
CA GLY A 116 -17.98 12.11 -18.16
C GLY A 116 -18.71 13.38 -17.74
N LYS A 117 -19.79 13.24 -16.95
CA LYS A 117 -20.56 14.37 -16.38
C LYS A 117 -19.89 14.93 -15.12
N SER A 118 -18.63 15.37 -15.24
CA SER A 118 -17.85 15.97 -14.14
C SER A 118 -17.47 15.01 -13.01
N GLN A 119 -17.23 13.74 -13.31
CA GLN A 119 -16.63 12.82 -12.35
C GLN A 119 -15.13 13.13 -12.23
N THR A 120 -14.60 13.03 -11.02
CA THR A 120 -13.18 13.21 -10.72
C THR A 120 -12.68 12.10 -9.83
N MET A 121 -11.37 11.90 -9.83
CA MET A 121 -10.73 10.99 -8.88
C MET A 121 -10.89 11.56 -7.46
N ARG A 122 -11.27 10.72 -6.51
CA ARG A 122 -11.43 11.10 -5.10
C ARG A 122 -10.18 10.78 -4.30
N PRO A 123 -9.95 11.45 -3.15
CA PRO A 123 -8.82 11.18 -2.26
C PRO A 123 -8.71 9.70 -1.85
N GLY A 124 -9.84 9.04 -1.57
CA GLY A 124 -9.86 7.60 -1.28
C GLY A 124 -9.35 6.70 -2.41
N GLN A 125 -9.42 7.15 -3.67
CA GLN A 125 -8.92 6.42 -4.85
C GLN A 125 -7.43 6.72 -5.09
N SER A 126 -7.04 8.00 -5.03
CA SER A 126 -5.65 8.41 -5.24
C SER A 126 -4.72 7.86 -4.16
N GLN A 127 -5.15 7.87 -2.89
CA GLN A 127 -4.40 7.22 -1.80
C GLN A 127 -4.19 5.74 -2.06
N LYS A 128 -5.19 5.03 -2.61
CA LYS A 128 -5.06 3.59 -2.85
C LYS A 128 -4.01 3.32 -3.92
N TRP A 129 -3.96 4.14 -4.97
CA TRP A 129 -2.94 3.99 -6.01
C TRP A 129 -1.54 4.20 -5.42
N VAL A 130 -1.31 5.32 -4.72
CA VAL A 130 0.01 5.65 -4.17
C VAL A 130 0.44 4.61 -3.12
N ASN A 131 -0.42 4.29 -2.16
CA ASN A 131 -0.10 3.39 -1.06
C ASN A 131 0.12 1.94 -1.54
N MET A 132 -0.70 1.43 -2.47
CA MET A 132 -0.47 0.09 -3.02
C MET A 132 0.78 0.02 -3.89
N SER A 133 1.10 1.09 -4.62
CA SER A 133 2.34 1.16 -5.41
C SER A 133 3.56 1.04 -4.50
N LEU A 134 3.62 1.85 -3.43
CA LEU A 134 4.70 1.77 -2.44
C LEU A 134 4.76 0.38 -1.79
N LYS A 135 3.62 -0.17 -1.35
CA LYS A 135 3.58 -1.51 -0.73
C LYS A 135 4.16 -2.58 -1.66
N TYR A 136 3.78 -2.57 -2.93
CA TYR A 136 4.26 -3.55 -3.91
C TYR A 136 5.76 -3.38 -4.20
N ILE A 137 6.24 -2.14 -4.36
CA ILE A 137 7.66 -1.84 -4.58
C ILE A 137 8.49 -2.27 -3.35
N TYR A 138 8.05 -1.93 -2.14
CA TYR A 138 8.71 -2.35 -0.89
C TYR A 138 8.73 -3.86 -0.71
N THR A 139 7.62 -4.54 -1.05
CA THR A 139 7.55 -6.00 -0.98
C THR A 139 8.53 -6.64 -1.96
N ALA A 140 8.56 -6.17 -3.20
CA ALA A 140 9.47 -6.69 -4.22
C ALA A 140 10.94 -6.41 -3.88
N SER A 141 11.24 -5.25 -3.29
CA SER A 141 12.58 -4.97 -2.77
C SER A 141 12.95 -5.86 -1.59
N ALA A 142 12.03 -6.11 -0.64
CA ALA A 142 12.30 -7.00 0.48
C ALA A 142 12.55 -8.46 0.03
N LEU A 143 12.00 -8.84 -1.14
CA LEU A 143 12.16 -10.17 -1.73
C LEU A 143 13.38 -10.30 -2.65
N GLY A 144 14.15 -9.24 -2.90
CA GLY A 144 15.30 -9.33 -3.79
C GLY A 144 14.98 -9.29 -5.29
N VAL A 145 13.77 -8.87 -5.68
CA VAL A 145 13.24 -9.01 -7.07
C VAL A 145 12.88 -7.67 -7.73
N ALA A 146 13.04 -6.55 -7.03
CA ALA A 146 12.89 -5.22 -7.61
C ALA A 146 14.24 -4.68 -8.11
N GLU A 147 14.22 -4.01 -9.26
CA GLU A 147 15.31 -3.16 -9.71
C GLU A 147 15.41 -1.92 -8.78
N ASP A 148 16.65 -1.52 -8.44
CA ASP A 148 16.99 -0.36 -7.59
C ASP A 148 16.52 -0.40 -6.11
N PHE A 149 17.10 -1.31 -5.32
CA PHE A 149 16.89 -1.46 -3.87
C PHE A 149 17.04 -0.18 -3.03
N ALA A 150 17.84 0.79 -3.47
CA ALA A 150 18.10 2.01 -2.71
C ALA A 150 16.86 2.90 -2.57
N VAL A 151 15.94 2.88 -3.55
CA VAL A 151 14.71 3.68 -3.48
C VAL A 151 13.66 3.03 -2.56
N ALA A 152 13.71 1.71 -2.42
CA ALA A 152 12.66 0.94 -1.77
C ALA A 152 12.79 0.81 -0.24
N ALA A 153 13.85 1.34 0.38
CA ALA A 153 13.92 1.48 1.84
C ALA A 153 13.44 2.87 2.32
N SER A 154 13.50 3.88 1.44
CA SER A 154 13.25 5.27 1.79
C SER A 154 11.77 5.51 2.09
N GLY A 155 11.47 6.09 3.26
CA GLY A 155 10.10 6.43 3.65
C GLY A 155 9.23 5.28 4.13
N TYR A 156 9.70 4.02 4.07
CA TYR A 156 8.95 2.84 4.55
C TYR A 156 8.39 3.01 5.96
N LYS A 157 9.20 3.56 6.88
CA LYS A 157 8.82 3.82 8.28
C LYS A 157 7.58 4.72 8.40
N TYR A 158 7.42 5.67 7.48
CA TYR A 158 6.37 6.69 7.53
C TYR A 158 5.20 6.38 6.57
N ALA A 159 5.31 5.30 5.79
CA ALA A 159 4.34 4.96 4.77
C ALA A 159 2.92 4.80 5.34
N HIS A 160 1.94 5.31 4.59
CA HIS A 160 0.54 5.29 4.99
C HIS A 160 -0.06 3.91 4.76
N LEU A 161 -1.09 3.60 5.53
CA LEU A 161 -1.87 2.37 5.38
C LEU A 161 -2.71 2.43 4.09
N PRO A 162 -2.65 1.43 3.20
CA PRO A 162 -3.48 1.39 1.98
C PRO A 162 -4.96 1.11 2.32
N LEU A 163 -5.73 2.15 2.62
CA LEU A 163 -7.11 1.98 3.09
C LEU A 163 -8.01 1.35 2.02
N ASP A 164 -8.62 0.22 2.35
CA ASP A 164 -9.71 -0.40 1.60
C ASP A 164 -10.75 -0.97 2.57
N LYS A 165 -11.75 -1.66 2.01
CA LYS A 165 -12.83 -2.27 2.80
C LYS A 165 -12.30 -3.20 3.91
N SER A 166 -11.31 -4.03 3.60
CA SER A 166 -10.79 -5.04 4.53
C SER A 166 -9.99 -4.38 5.65
N VAL A 167 -9.11 -3.46 5.29
CA VAL A 167 -8.32 -2.67 6.23
C VAL A 167 -9.23 -1.88 7.17
N LEU A 168 -10.21 -1.14 6.62
CA LEU A 168 -11.13 -0.34 7.44
C LEU A 168 -12.00 -1.20 8.37
N ALA A 169 -12.44 -2.37 7.92
CA ALA A 169 -13.19 -3.29 8.77
C ALA A 169 -12.36 -3.75 9.97
N GLU A 170 -11.09 -4.06 9.75
CA GLU A 170 -10.19 -4.45 10.83
C GLU A 170 -9.86 -3.28 11.77
N LEU A 171 -9.62 -2.08 11.24
CA LEU A 171 -9.42 -0.88 12.07
C LEU A 171 -10.66 -0.62 12.94
N SER A 172 -11.87 -0.76 12.37
CA SER A 172 -13.12 -0.64 13.12
C SER A 172 -13.23 -1.68 14.23
N ARG A 173 -12.85 -2.94 13.96
CA ARG A 173 -12.79 -4.01 14.98
C ARG A 173 -11.79 -3.71 16.10
N LYS A 174 -10.72 -2.98 15.79
CA LYS A 174 -9.71 -2.50 16.76
C LYS A 174 -10.11 -1.22 17.50
N GLY A 175 -11.32 -0.69 17.27
CA GLY A 175 -11.85 0.48 17.98
C GLY A 175 -11.71 1.82 17.24
N CYS A 176 -11.38 1.81 15.94
CA CYS A 176 -11.41 3.04 15.15
C CYS A 176 -12.86 3.36 14.73
N ASP A 177 -13.53 4.22 15.48
CA ASP A 177 -14.91 4.65 15.19
C ASP A 177 -15.03 5.34 13.83
N LEU A 178 -13.99 6.07 13.42
CA LEU A 178 -13.91 6.71 12.10
C LEU A 178 -13.96 5.67 10.98
N ALA A 179 -13.22 4.57 11.12
CA ALA A 179 -13.11 3.55 10.07
C ALA A 179 -14.47 2.88 9.79
N GLY A 180 -15.29 2.64 10.83
CA GLY A 180 -16.61 2.02 10.72
C GLY A 180 -17.53 2.74 9.73
N LYS A 181 -17.52 4.07 9.73
CA LYS A 181 -18.30 4.91 8.81
C LYS A 181 -17.91 4.72 7.33
N TRP A 182 -16.66 4.33 7.07
CA TRP A 182 -16.06 4.36 5.74
C TRP A 182 -15.83 2.98 5.11
N ILE A 183 -16.07 1.87 5.82
CA ILE A 183 -15.82 0.50 5.34
C ILE A 183 -16.29 0.28 3.90
N VAL A 184 -17.56 0.59 3.60
CA VAL A 184 -18.16 0.37 2.27
C VAL A 184 -17.89 1.51 1.29
N ARG A 185 -17.42 2.67 1.77
CA ARG A 185 -17.23 3.89 0.98
C ARG A 185 -15.79 4.37 0.97
N TRP A 186 -14.81 3.48 1.17
CA TRP A 186 -13.39 3.85 1.23
C TRP A 186 -12.94 4.66 0.01
N SER A 187 -13.46 4.35 -1.19
CA SER A 187 -13.13 5.08 -2.43
C SER A 187 -13.75 6.48 -2.49
N SER A 188 -14.61 6.82 -1.53
CA SER A 188 -15.23 8.13 -1.36
C SER A 188 -14.74 8.87 -0.12
N LEU A 189 -13.69 8.38 0.54
CA LEU A 189 -13.01 9.12 1.60
C LEU A 189 -12.62 10.52 1.08
N ASP A 190 -12.93 11.53 1.89
CA ASP A 190 -12.35 12.85 1.76
C ASP A 190 -10.97 12.90 2.43
N GLU A 191 -10.26 14.01 2.24
CA GLU A 191 -8.90 14.20 2.74
C GLU A 191 -8.86 14.16 4.27
N ALA A 192 -9.73 14.90 4.94
CA ALA A 192 -9.77 14.95 6.41
C ALA A 192 -10.05 13.59 7.05
N ALA A 193 -10.97 12.80 6.49
CA ALA A 193 -11.26 11.46 6.97
C ALA A 193 -10.08 10.51 6.73
N TYR A 194 -9.44 10.59 5.56
CA TYR A 194 -8.24 9.81 5.28
C TYR A 194 -7.13 10.12 6.29
N ASP A 195 -6.79 11.39 6.47
CA ASP A 195 -5.69 11.81 7.36
C ASP A 195 -5.97 11.43 8.82
N SER A 196 -7.21 11.63 9.29
CA SER A 196 -7.61 11.25 10.65
C SER A 196 -7.47 9.74 10.90
N ILE A 197 -7.75 8.90 9.90
CA ILE A 197 -7.57 7.44 10.01
C ILE A 197 -6.08 7.08 10.04
N GLN A 198 -5.23 7.78 9.27
CA GLN A 198 -3.78 7.55 9.29
C GLN A 198 -3.19 7.92 10.65
N VAL A 199 -3.48 9.11 11.16
CA VAL A 199 -3.04 9.58 12.49
C VAL A 199 -3.48 8.60 13.57
N TRP A 200 -4.76 8.25 13.61
CA TRP A 200 -5.29 7.29 14.59
C TRP A 200 -4.55 5.94 14.50
N SER A 201 -4.29 5.44 13.29
CA SER A 201 -3.59 4.17 13.11
C SER A 201 -2.15 4.24 13.64
N ARG A 202 -1.47 5.36 13.49
CA ARG A 202 -0.09 5.55 13.98
C ARG A 202 -0.05 5.61 15.50
N GLU A 203 -0.90 6.45 16.08
CA GLU A 203 -0.93 6.70 17.53
C GLU A 203 -1.35 5.45 18.31
N TYR A 204 -2.35 4.71 17.83
CA TYR A 204 -2.98 3.65 18.61
C TYR A 204 -2.58 2.23 18.20
N LEU A 205 -2.08 2.01 16.98
CA LEU A 205 -1.75 0.66 16.50
C LEU A 205 -0.28 0.47 16.15
N ALA A 206 0.37 1.48 15.56
CA ALA A 206 1.70 1.30 15.02
C ALA A 206 2.76 1.11 16.13
N ASN A 207 2.58 1.74 17.30
CA ASN A 207 3.50 1.65 18.44
C ASN A 207 4.97 1.84 18.01
N GLY A 208 5.22 2.87 17.19
CA GLY A 208 6.55 3.19 16.64
C GLY A 208 7.01 2.36 15.44
N LYS A 209 6.20 1.40 14.95
CA LYS A 209 6.45 0.62 13.73
C LYS A 209 5.84 1.28 12.49
N SER A 210 6.14 0.76 11.30
CA SER A 210 5.47 1.19 10.06
C SER A 210 4.01 0.76 10.06
N LEU A 211 3.11 1.58 9.50
CA LEU A 211 1.73 1.14 9.24
C LEU A 211 1.65 0.01 8.22
N LEU A 212 2.66 -0.14 7.35
CA LEU A 212 2.67 -1.26 6.44
C LEU A 212 2.91 -2.60 7.16
N ASP A 213 3.65 -2.62 8.28
CA ASP A 213 3.77 -3.81 9.14
C ASP A 213 2.40 -4.28 9.63
N LEU A 214 1.57 -3.31 10.03
CA LEU A 214 0.19 -3.59 10.39
C LEU A 214 -0.54 -4.22 9.20
N ASP A 215 -0.51 -3.61 8.02
CA ASP A 215 -1.16 -4.15 6.82
C ASP A 215 -0.73 -5.59 6.52
N TRP A 216 0.58 -5.87 6.41
CA TRP A 216 1.06 -7.24 6.17
C TRP A 216 0.60 -8.23 7.24
N SER A 217 0.58 -7.81 8.51
CA SER A 217 0.06 -8.66 9.59
C SER A 217 -1.43 -8.97 9.44
N LEU A 218 -2.22 -8.09 8.81
CA LEU A 218 -3.63 -8.36 8.50
C LEU A 218 -3.75 -9.38 7.39
N TRP A 219 -2.96 -9.25 6.33
CA TRP A 219 -2.94 -10.20 5.21
C TRP A 219 -2.49 -11.59 5.66
N ASN A 220 -1.47 -11.68 6.50
CA ASN A 220 -0.97 -12.95 7.02
C ASN A 220 -1.98 -13.64 7.94
N ARG A 221 -2.72 -12.89 8.78
CA ARG A 221 -3.80 -13.45 9.61
C ARG A 221 -5.03 -13.87 8.81
N SER A 222 -5.30 -13.17 7.70
CA SER A 222 -6.41 -13.52 6.79
C SER A 222 -6.14 -14.81 6.00
N GLY A 223 -4.87 -15.21 5.85
CA GLY A 223 -4.44 -16.43 5.18
C GLY A 223 -4.07 -17.60 6.11
N VAL A 224 -3.93 -17.34 7.42
CA VAL A 224 -3.63 -18.35 8.44
C VAL A 224 -4.85 -18.50 9.35
N SER A 225 -5.81 -19.31 8.93
CA SER A 225 -6.59 -20.04 9.94
C SER A 225 -5.63 -21.07 10.55
N ASN A 226 -5.40 -20.99 11.86
CA ASN A 226 -4.54 -21.86 12.68
C ASN A 226 -3.06 -21.44 12.75
N TYR A 227 -2.78 -20.37 13.49
CA TYR A 227 -1.67 -20.38 14.43
C TYR A 227 -2.20 -19.82 15.75
N GLU A 228 -1.99 -20.60 16.80
CA GLU A 228 -2.71 -20.58 18.07
C GLU A 228 -2.70 -19.21 18.76
N ASP A 229 -3.88 -18.79 19.22
CA ASP A 229 -4.03 -17.79 20.26
C ASP A 229 -3.37 -18.33 21.54
N HIS A 230 -2.19 -17.82 21.87
CA HIS A 230 -1.65 -17.86 23.21
C HIS A 230 -1.32 -16.45 23.68
N GLU A 231 -2.20 -15.96 24.57
CA GLU A 231 -1.96 -15.03 25.70
C GLU A 231 -1.21 -13.70 25.42
N ALA A 232 -1.62 -12.52 25.87
CA ALA A 232 -2.62 -12.08 26.82
C ALA A 232 -2.75 -10.54 26.71
N VAL A 233 -3.97 -10.01 26.84
CA VAL A 233 -4.22 -8.79 27.65
C VAL A 233 -5.61 -8.93 28.27
N ARG A 234 -5.69 -9.66 29.38
CA ARG A 234 -6.73 -9.44 30.39
C ARG A 234 -6.11 -8.59 31.48
N GLY A 235 -6.71 -7.42 31.75
CA GLY A 235 -6.40 -6.66 32.97
C GLY A 235 -6.21 -5.16 32.74
N VAL A 236 -7.30 -4.44 32.47
CA VAL A 236 -7.41 -3.05 32.92
C VAL A 236 -8.76 -2.93 33.66
N PRO A 237 -8.77 -2.63 34.97
CA PRO A 237 -10.01 -2.41 35.70
C PRO A 237 -10.63 -1.09 35.25
N ILE A 238 -11.89 -1.12 34.81
CA ILE A 238 -12.70 0.09 34.65
C ILE A 238 -13.13 0.53 36.04
N ALA A 239 -12.51 1.58 36.56
CA ALA A 239 -12.90 2.21 37.81
C ALA A 239 -14.28 2.87 37.67
N GLY A 240 -15.24 2.38 38.46
CA GLY A 240 -16.23 3.18 39.19
C GLY A 240 -17.24 4.02 38.41
N ARG A 241 -18.42 3.45 38.12
CA ARG A 241 -19.68 4.21 38.19
C ARG A 241 -20.25 4.03 39.60
N VAL A 242 -20.19 5.09 40.40
CA VAL A 242 -20.99 5.22 41.62
C VAL A 242 -22.39 5.68 41.19
N ARG A 243 -23.41 4.99 41.70
CA ARG A 243 -24.82 5.38 41.63
C ARG A 243 -25.11 6.49 42.62
#